data_AF-A0A7J2X334-F1
#
_entry.id   AF-A0A7J2X334-F1
#
_cell.length_a   1.000
_cell.length_b   1.000
_cell.length_c   1.000
_cell.angle_alpha   90.00
_cell.angle_beta   90.00
_cell.angle_gamma   90.00
#
_symmetry.space_group_name_H-M   'P 1'
#
loop_
_entity.id
_entity.type
_entity.pdbx_description
1 polymer ?
#
loop_
_entity_poly.entity_id
_entity_poly.type
_entity_poly.pdbx_seq_one_letter_code
_entity_poly.pdbx_strand_id
1 'polypeptide(L)'
;MLLMTYVDDIPGEILIHALNKIIGKDCKNFHIIPSITKKGRPGYIVLIDVDKNKVDDVVKTLVFEYGILGFRIISGEHKPISYIEKQIKVTFKGEKYIVRLKAIVSEKEVISVKAEYEDLSKIQNKLLEKGIRTSLKKIKSIIEATFYREEDEVDLDKYIKGEE
;
A
#
# COMPACT_ATOMS: atom_id res chain seq x y z
N MET A 1 -13.73 -0.84 10.01
CA MET A 1 -14.53 -2.03 10.42
C MET A 1 -14.50 -2.99 9.27
N LEU A 2 -14.60 -4.30 9.50
CA LEU A 2 -14.40 -5.26 8.41
C LEU A 2 -15.74 -5.79 7.90
N LEU A 3 -16.07 -5.50 6.64
CA LEU A 3 -17.14 -6.18 5.92
C LEU A 3 -16.62 -7.48 5.35
N MET A 4 -17.42 -8.54 5.45
CA MET A 4 -17.13 -9.83 4.84
C MET A 4 -18.31 -10.25 3.96
N THR A 5 -18.04 -10.59 2.71
CA THR A 5 -19.02 -11.20 1.80
C THR A 5 -18.40 -12.37 1.03
N TYR A 6 -19.26 -13.17 0.42
CA TYR A 6 -18.88 -14.34 -0.36
C TYR A 6 -19.35 -14.15 -1.79
N VAL A 7 -18.48 -14.44 -2.75
CA VAL A 7 -18.74 -14.25 -4.17
C VAL A 7 -18.29 -15.50 -4.91
N ASP A 8 -19.20 -16.20 -5.58
CA ASP A 8 -18.90 -17.30 -6.51
C ASP A 8 -19.31 -16.91 -7.93
N ASP A 9 -18.80 -17.63 -8.93
CA ASP A 9 -19.22 -17.46 -10.34
C ASP A 9 -18.92 -16.06 -10.94
N ILE A 10 -17.89 -15.38 -10.43
CA ILE A 10 -17.43 -14.07 -10.94
C ILE A 10 -15.97 -14.16 -11.40
N PRO A 11 -15.64 -13.72 -12.64
CA PRO A 11 -14.25 -13.60 -13.10
C PRO A 11 -13.42 -12.63 -12.26
N GLY A 12 -12.13 -12.91 -12.10
CA GLY A 12 -11.22 -12.09 -11.30
C GLY A 12 -11.14 -10.63 -11.76
N GLU A 13 -11.28 -10.37 -13.06
CA GLU A 13 -11.27 -9.02 -13.62
C GLU A 13 -12.45 -8.18 -13.13
N ILE A 14 -13.64 -8.78 -13.04
CA ILE A 14 -14.86 -8.12 -12.54
C ILE A 14 -14.73 -7.87 -11.03
N LEU A 15 -14.19 -8.84 -10.30
CA LEU A 15 -13.92 -8.71 -8.87
C LEU A 15 -12.94 -7.56 -8.56
N ILE A 16 -11.89 -7.39 -9.35
CA ILE A 16 -10.93 -6.30 -9.13
C ILE A 16 -11.49 -4.95 -9.59
N HIS A 17 -12.22 -4.92 -10.70
CA HIS A 17 -12.83 -3.69 -11.23
C HIS A 17 -13.72 -2.98 -10.22
N ALA A 18 -14.63 -3.71 -9.58
CA ALA A 18 -15.55 -3.14 -8.62
C ALA A 18 -14.86 -2.74 -7.29
N LEU A 19 -13.86 -3.50 -6.83
CA LEU A 19 -13.06 -3.10 -5.66
C LEU A 19 -12.25 -1.83 -5.93
N ASN A 20 -11.72 -1.66 -7.14
CA ASN A 20 -11.01 -0.44 -7.54
C ASN A 20 -11.92 0.81 -7.59
N LYS A 21 -13.25 0.66 -7.74
CA LYS A 21 -14.19 1.79 -7.68
C LYS A 21 -14.36 2.33 -6.26
N ILE A 22 -14.21 1.48 -5.25
CA ILE A 22 -14.46 1.83 -3.84
C ILE A 22 -13.18 2.11 -3.04
N ILE A 23 -12.02 1.58 -3.45
CA ILE A 23 -10.73 1.81 -2.76
C ILE A 23 -10.37 3.31 -2.79
N GLY A 24 -9.95 3.84 -1.64
CA GLY A 24 -9.55 5.25 -1.47
C GLY A 24 -10.70 6.26 -1.37
N LYS A 25 -11.90 5.94 -1.88
CA LYS A 25 -13.10 6.79 -1.72
C LYS A 25 -13.93 6.41 -0.50
N ASP A 26 -14.23 5.13 -0.37
CA ASP A 26 -15.16 4.60 0.62
C ASP A 26 -14.53 3.45 1.44
N CYS A 27 -13.45 2.84 0.93
CA CYS A 27 -12.74 1.72 1.55
C CYS A 27 -11.25 2.04 1.76
N LYS A 28 -10.71 1.62 2.91
CA LYS A 28 -9.28 1.76 3.27
C LYS A 28 -8.41 0.66 2.67
N ASN A 29 -8.88 -0.58 2.71
CA ASN A 29 -8.15 -1.75 2.20
C ASN A 29 -9.11 -2.92 1.95
N PHE A 30 -8.73 -3.86 1.10
CA PHE A 30 -9.48 -5.11 0.91
C PHE A 30 -8.56 -6.32 0.77
N HIS A 31 -9.12 -7.49 1.06
CA HIS A 31 -8.49 -8.79 0.82
C HIS A 31 -9.45 -9.70 0.08
N ILE A 32 -8.91 -10.48 -0.86
CA ILE A 32 -9.61 -11.52 -1.60
C ILE A 32 -8.97 -12.85 -1.20
N ILE A 33 -9.77 -13.74 -0.63
CA ILE A 33 -9.32 -15.06 -0.19
C ILE A 33 -10.02 -16.10 -1.05
N PRO A 34 -9.30 -16.90 -1.85
CA PRO A 34 -9.87 -18.01 -2.59
C PRO A 34 -10.59 -18.99 -1.64
N SER A 35 -11.75 -19.48 -2.06
CA SER A 35 -12.59 -20.36 -1.25
C SER A 35 -13.35 -21.34 -2.14
N ILE A 36 -13.79 -22.46 -1.55
CA ILE A 36 -14.78 -23.35 -2.15
C ILE A 36 -16.09 -23.14 -1.39
N THR A 37 -17.15 -22.78 -2.11
CA THR A 37 -18.48 -22.53 -1.56
C THR A 37 -19.35 -23.80 -1.65
N LYS A 38 -20.64 -23.68 -1.34
CA LYS A 38 -21.59 -24.81 -1.42
C LYS A 38 -21.57 -25.41 -2.83
N LYS A 39 -21.88 -26.71 -2.93
CA LYS A 39 -21.87 -27.47 -4.19
C LYS A 39 -20.48 -27.52 -4.88
N GLY A 40 -19.40 -27.29 -4.13
CA GLY A 40 -18.03 -27.40 -4.65
C GLY A 40 -17.64 -26.26 -5.60
N ARG A 41 -18.36 -25.13 -5.59
CA ARG A 41 -18.09 -24.04 -6.52
C ARG A 41 -16.87 -23.23 -6.08
N PRO A 42 -15.95 -22.89 -6.99
CA PRO A 42 -14.89 -21.95 -6.70
C PRO A 42 -15.48 -20.54 -6.49
N GLY A 43 -14.96 -19.83 -5.51
CA GLY A 43 -15.35 -18.46 -5.21
C GLY A 43 -14.35 -17.77 -4.30
N TYR A 44 -14.76 -16.65 -3.72
CA TYR A 44 -13.91 -15.77 -2.94
C TYR A 44 -14.63 -15.28 -1.68
N ILE A 45 -13.87 -15.21 -0.59
CA ILE A 45 -14.24 -14.39 0.56
C ILE A 45 -13.62 -13.01 0.32
N VAL A 46 -14.45 -11.99 0.30
CA VAL A 46 -14.03 -10.60 0.13
C VAL A 46 -14.14 -9.91 1.48
N LEU A 47 -13.00 -9.45 1.98
CA LEU A 47 -12.89 -8.68 3.22
C LEU A 47 -12.58 -7.23 2.89
N ILE A 48 -13.34 -6.28 3.43
CA ILE A 48 -13.22 -4.86 3.09
C ILE A 48 -13.16 -4.05 4.38
N ASP A 49 -12.06 -3.34 4.61
CA ASP A 49 -11.95 -2.39 5.71
C ASP A 49 -12.57 -1.05 5.31
N VAL A 50 -13.70 -0.76 5.93
CA VAL A 50 -14.57 0.37 5.61
C VAL A 50 -14.78 1.22 6.85
N ASP A 51 -14.91 2.53 6.66
CA ASP A 51 -15.37 3.40 7.75
C ASP A 51 -16.86 3.20 8.00
N LYS A 52 -17.29 3.30 9.27
CA LYS A 52 -18.68 3.04 9.67
C LYS A 52 -19.69 3.82 8.83
N ASN A 53 -19.35 5.06 8.46
CA ASN A 53 -20.22 5.97 7.73
C ASN A 53 -20.28 5.68 6.22
N LYS A 54 -19.46 4.74 5.72
CA LYS A 54 -19.32 4.39 4.30
C LYS A 54 -19.83 3.00 3.96
N VAL A 55 -20.31 2.25 4.95
CA VAL A 55 -20.80 0.88 4.80
C VAL A 55 -21.88 0.81 3.72
N ASP A 56 -22.88 1.69 3.76
CA ASP A 56 -24.02 1.64 2.85
C ASP A 56 -23.61 1.90 1.39
N ASP A 57 -22.68 2.83 1.16
CA ASP A 57 -22.18 3.15 -0.18
C ASP A 57 -21.37 1.98 -0.77
N VAL A 58 -20.52 1.37 0.05
CA VAL A 58 -19.77 0.16 -0.31
C VAL A 58 -20.73 -0.98 -0.63
N VAL A 59 -21.69 -1.27 0.24
CA VAL A 59 -22.66 -2.36 0.06
C VAL A 59 -23.50 -2.16 -1.20
N LYS A 60 -23.98 -0.94 -1.49
CA LYS A 60 -24.68 -0.64 -2.74
C LYS A 60 -23.85 -0.99 -3.96
N THR A 61 -22.57 -0.66 -3.94
CA THR A 61 -21.63 -1.00 -5.02
C THR A 61 -21.47 -2.51 -5.16
N LEU A 62 -21.30 -3.24 -4.05
CA LEU A 62 -21.17 -4.71 -4.08
C LEU A 62 -22.45 -5.41 -4.55
N VAL A 63 -23.62 -4.91 -4.16
CA VAL A 63 -24.91 -5.43 -4.64
C VAL A 63 -25.04 -5.19 -6.14
N PHE A 64 -24.66 -4.01 -6.63
CA PHE A 64 -24.76 -3.67 -8.04
C PHE A 64 -23.75 -4.46 -8.91
N GLU A 65 -22.50 -4.57 -8.49
CA GLU A 65 -21.44 -5.18 -9.30
C GLU A 65 -21.37 -6.70 -9.14
N TYR A 66 -21.66 -7.25 -7.96
CA TYR A 66 -21.53 -8.69 -7.68
C TYR A 66 -22.86 -9.39 -7.42
N GLY A 67 -23.97 -8.66 -7.25
CA GLY A 67 -25.25 -9.28 -6.93
C GLY A 67 -25.27 -9.97 -5.56
N ILE A 68 -24.44 -9.51 -4.60
CA ILE A 68 -24.42 -10.12 -3.26
C ILE A 68 -25.79 -10.00 -2.59
N LEU A 69 -26.23 -11.08 -1.95
CA LEU A 69 -27.50 -11.11 -1.22
C LEU A 69 -27.35 -10.77 0.26
N GLY A 70 -26.12 -10.67 0.73
CA GLY A 70 -25.82 -10.38 2.12
C GLY A 70 -24.34 -10.22 2.39
N PHE A 71 -24.04 -9.68 3.56
CA PHE A 71 -22.69 -9.47 4.06
C PHE A 71 -22.70 -9.58 5.59
N ARG A 72 -21.51 -9.67 6.19
CA ARG A 72 -21.29 -9.67 7.64
C ARG A 72 -20.44 -8.48 8.03
N ILE A 73 -20.69 -7.93 9.21
CA ILE A 73 -19.82 -6.92 9.83
C ILE A 73 -19.05 -7.61 10.95
N ILE A 74 -17.73 -7.52 10.88
CA ILE A 74 -16.81 -7.94 11.93
C ILE A 74 -16.27 -6.65 12.57
N SER A 75 -16.66 -6.43 13.82
CA SER A 75 -16.24 -5.26 14.60
C SER A 75 -14.99 -5.60 15.40
N GLY A 76 -14.05 -4.66 15.45
CA GLY A 76 -12.82 -4.75 16.24
C GLY A 76 -12.21 -3.37 16.43
N GLU A 77 -11.39 -3.23 17.46
CA GLU A 77 -10.62 -1.99 17.67
C GLU A 77 -9.40 -1.97 16.76
N HIS A 78 -9.30 -0.94 15.93
CA HIS A 78 -8.05 -0.64 15.23
C HIS A 78 -7.20 0.27 16.14
N LYS A 79 -6.06 -0.23 16.62
CA LYS A 79 -5.10 0.53 17.42
C LYS A 79 -3.91 0.91 16.54
N PRO A 80 -3.90 2.12 15.95
CA PRO A 80 -2.76 2.55 15.16
C PRO A 80 -1.54 2.77 16.05
N ILE A 81 -0.36 2.46 15.52
CA ILE A 81 0.92 2.78 16.17
C ILE A 81 1.29 4.19 15.74
N SER A 82 1.58 5.07 16.70
CA SER A 82 2.07 6.42 16.42
C SER A 82 3.45 6.37 15.76
N TYR A 83 3.64 7.25 14.79
CA TYR A 83 4.92 7.47 14.11
C TYR A 83 5.13 8.95 13.90
N ILE A 84 6.39 9.33 13.66
CA ILE A 84 6.76 10.67 13.19
C ILE A 84 7.06 10.62 11.70
N GLU A 85 6.67 11.67 10.99
CA GLU A 85 7.06 11.84 9.60
C GLU A 85 8.41 12.55 9.50
N LYS A 86 9.27 12.00 8.64
CA LYS A 86 10.60 12.54 8.34
C LYS A 86 10.78 12.60 6.83
N GLN A 87 11.71 13.43 6.38
CA GLN A 87 11.98 13.62 4.96
C GLN A 87 13.48 13.50 4.71
N ILE A 88 13.86 12.73 3.70
CA ILE A 88 15.23 12.68 3.19
C ILE A 88 15.25 13.32 1.81
N LYS A 89 16.18 14.25 1.60
CA LYS A 89 16.47 14.82 0.30
C LYS A 89 17.33 13.83 -0.48
N VAL A 90 16.82 13.35 -1.59
CA VAL A 90 17.52 12.39 -2.44
C VAL A 90 17.98 13.11 -3.70
N THR A 91 19.28 13.07 -3.98
CA THR A 91 19.84 13.64 -5.21
C THR A 91 20.33 12.52 -6.12
N PHE A 92 20.11 12.68 -7.42
CA PHE A 92 20.66 11.79 -8.44
C PHE A 92 20.77 12.50 -9.79
N LYS A 93 21.94 12.44 -10.44
CA LYS A 93 22.25 13.14 -11.71
C LYS A 93 21.81 14.61 -11.68
N GLY A 94 22.07 15.28 -10.56
CA GLY A 94 21.72 16.69 -10.34
C GLY A 94 20.24 16.99 -10.04
N GLU A 95 19.35 16.01 -10.11
CA GLU A 95 17.93 16.18 -9.76
C GLU A 95 17.69 15.88 -8.28
N LYS A 96 16.76 16.63 -7.68
CA LYS A 96 16.42 16.54 -6.26
C LYS A 96 15.01 16.00 -6.08
N TYR A 97 14.88 15.06 -5.16
CA TYR A 97 13.65 14.39 -4.77
C TYR A 97 13.50 14.45 -3.25
N ILE A 98 12.27 14.33 -2.77
CA ILE A 98 11.97 14.20 -1.35
C ILE A 98 11.34 12.83 -1.14
N VAL A 99 11.90 12.06 -0.21
CA VAL A 99 11.32 10.78 0.22
C VAL A 99 10.83 10.92 1.64
N ARG A 100 9.53 10.67 1.81
CA ARG A 100 8.91 10.63 3.13
C ARG A 100 9.20 9.30 3.82
N LEU A 101 9.38 9.39 5.12
CA LEU A 101 9.65 8.28 6.01
C LEU A 101 8.66 8.32 7.17
N LYS A 102 8.19 7.14 7.57
CA LYS A 102 7.47 6.94 8.82
C LYS A 102 8.42 6.27 9.82
N ALA A 103 8.80 7.00 10.86
CA ALA A 103 9.65 6.50 11.93
C ALA A 103 8.82 6.23 13.19
N ILE A 104 8.87 4.99 13.68
CA ILE A 104 8.28 4.60 14.96
C ILE A 104 9.32 4.86 16.04
N VAL A 105 8.96 5.69 17.02
CA VAL A 105 9.85 6.08 18.12
C VAL A 105 9.22 5.64 19.44
N SER A 106 10.02 5.00 20.28
CA SER A 106 9.65 4.66 21.66
C SER A 106 10.80 5.00 22.58
N GLU A 107 10.52 5.59 23.74
CA GLU A 107 11.55 5.91 24.75
C GLU A 107 12.76 6.71 24.19
N LYS A 108 12.53 7.52 23.15
CA LYS A 108 13.53 8.29 22.39
C LYS A 108 14.44 7.48 21.45
N GLU A 109 14.19 6.19 21.29
CA GLU A 109 14.86 5.34 20.31
C GLU A 109 13.99 5.11 19.08
N VAL A 110 14.61 5.12 17.90
CA VAL A 110 13.95 4.73 16.64
C VAL A 110 13.86 3.21 16.60
N ILE A 111 12.66 2.66 16.73
CA ILE A 111 12.41 1.22 16.60
C ILE A 111 12.47 0.79 15.13
N SER A 112 11.87 1.58 14.25
CA SER A 112 11.73 1.23 12.84
C SER A 112 11.52 2.47 12.00
N VAL A 113 12.10 2.49 10.81
CA VAL A 113 11.81 3.48 9.78
C VAL A 113 11.32 2.77 8.52
N LYS A 114 10.33 3.36 7.84
CA LYS A 114 9.82 2.89 6.56
C LYS A 114 9.74 4.05 5.58
N ALA A 115 10.42 3.93 4.44
CA ALA A 115 10.28 4.86 3.33
C ALA A 115 8.95 4.62 2.58
N GLU A 116 8.26 5.70 2.21
CA GLU A 116 6.98 5.63 1.48
C GLU A 116 7.17 5.05 0.08
N TYR A 117 6.35 4.06 -0.27
CA TYR A 117 6.47 3.32 -1.52
C TYR A 117 6.32 4.21 -2.75
N GLU A 118 5.37 5.14 -2.74
CA GLU A 118 5.08 6.01 -3.89
C GLU A 118 6.28 6.91 -4.22
N ASP A 119 6.99 7.39 -3.20
CA ASP A 119 8.16 8.26 -3.39
C ASP A 119 9.35 7.44 -3.92
N LEU A 120 9.56 6.23 -3.40
CA LEU A 120 10.56 5.30 -3.91
C LEU A 120 10.30 4.88 -5.37
N SER A 121 9.04 4.58 -5.69
CA SER A 121 8.59 4.16 -7.04
C SER A 121 8.83 5.27 -8.07
N LYS A 122 8.51 6.53 -7.72
CA LYS A 122 8.81 7.69 -8.58
C LYS A 122 10.31 7.81 -8.87
N ILE A 123 11.16 7.66 -7.86
CA ILE A 123 12.63 7.72 -8.04
C ILE A 123 13.12 6.57 -8.92
N GLN A 124 12.63 5.35 -8.70
CA GLN A 124 13.01 4.20 -9.52
C GLN A 124 12.64 4.40 -10.98
N ASN A 125 11.43 4.88 -11.27
CA ASN A 125 11.00 5.14 -12.64
C ASN A 125 11.87 6.21 -13.31
N LYS A 126 12.24 7.26 -12.57
CA LYS A 126 13.16 8.30 -13.08
C LYS A 126 14.57 7.78 -13.34
N LEU A 127 15.08 6.88 -12.49
CA LEU A 127 16.34 6.19 -12.73
C LEU A 127 16.27 5.34 -14.00
N LEU A 128 15.16 4.62 -14.19
CA LEU A 128 14.95 3.77 -15.36
C LEU A 128 14.86 4.60 -16.66
N GLU A 129 14.16 5.74 -16.65
CA GLU A 129 14.12 6.69 -17.78
C GLU A 129 15.52 7.17 -18.20
N LYS A 130 16.46 7.24 -17.25
CA LYS A 130 17.87 7.61 -17.48
C LYS A 130 18.77 6.41 -17.81
N GLY A 131 18.19 5.25 -18.09
CA GLY A 131 18.92 4.02 -18.45
C GLY A 131 19.48 3.25 -17.26
N ILE A 132 19.11 3.59 -16.02
CA ILE A 132 19.73 3.04 -14.82
C ILE A 132 18.80 2.06 -14.15
N ARG A 133 19.19 0.79 -14.22
CA ARG A 133 18.44 -0.30 -13.62
C ARG A 133 18.88 -0.51 -12.18
N THR A 134 17.95 -0.29 -11.25
CA THR A 134 18.14 -0.59 -9.83
C THR A 134 16.85 -1.13 -9.24
N SER A 135 16.95 -1.87 -8.14
CA SER A 135 15.78 -2.37 -7.42
C SER A 135 15.27 -1.35 -6.41
N LEU A 136 13.95 -1.29 -6.21
CA LEU A 136 13.33 -0.55 -5.11
C LEU A 136 13.93 -0.93 -3.76
N LYS A 137 14.25 -2.22 -3.56
CA LYS A 137 14.88 -2.72 -2.34
C LYS A 137 16.21 -2.00 -2.08
N LYS A 138 17.05 -1.83 -3.11
CA LYS A 138 18.32 -1.12 -2.98
C LYS A 138 18.12 0.36 -2.64
N ILE A 139 17.24 1.05 -3.35
CA ILE A 139 16.91 2.48 -3.09
C ILE A 139 16.40 2.64 -1.64
N LYS A 140 15.44 1.79 -1.24
CA LYS A 140 14.86 1.78 0.11
C LYS A 140 15.94 1.60 1.19
N SER A 141 16.80 0.60 1.04
CA SER A 141 17.87 0.33 2.02
C SER A 141 18.84 1.50 2.16
N ILE A 142 19.20 2.17 1.07
CA ILE A 142 20.10 3.34 1.12
C ILE A 142 19.43 4.47 1.90
N ILE A 143 18.17 4.81 1.57
CA ILE A 143 17.47 5.95 2.18
C ILE A 143 17.19 5.69 3.67
N GLU A 144 16.75 4.48 4.02
CA GLU A 144 16.52 4.12 5.42
C GLU A 144 17.84 4.11 6.22
N ALA A 145 18.95 3.67 5.61
CA ALA A 145 20.27 3.76 6.24
C ALA A 145 20.74 5.22 6.43
N THR A 146 20.46 6.12 5.48
CA THR A 146 20.72 7.56 5.62
C THR A 146 20.02 8.13 6.85
N PHE A 147 18.75 7.77 7.05
CA PHE A 147 18.00 8.18 8.24
C PHE A 147 18.67 7.69 9.54
N TYR A 148 19.13 6.44 9.59
CA TYR A 148 19.84 5.91 10.77
C TYR A 148 21.21 6.55 11.02
N ARG A 149 21.81 7.18 10.01
CA ARG A 149 23.05 7.96 10.14
C ARG A 149 22.80 9.41 10.57
N GLU A 150 21.55 9.78 10.85
CA GLU A 150 21.12 11.15 11.19
C GLU A 150 21.47 12.17 10.08
N GLU A 151 21.54 11.68 8.83
CA GLU A 151 21.72 12.50 7.64
C GLU A 151 20.36 12.87 7.05
N ASP A 152 20.19 14.12 6.60
CA ASP A 152 18.95 14.59 5.97
C ASP A 152 18.97 14.50 4.44
N GLU A 153 20.11 14.12 3.86
CA GLU A 153 20.30 14.04 2.41
C GLU A 153 21.16 12.87 1.98
N VAL A 154 20.89 12.34 0.79
CA VAL A 154 21.67 11.28 0.18
C VAL A 154 21.79 11.49 -1.32
N ASP A 155 23.01 11.30 -1.81
CA ASP A 155 23.32 11.27 -3.24
C ASP A 155 23.39 9.81 -3.70
N LEU A 156 22.44 9.42 -4.56
CA LEU A 156 22.34 8.05 -5.08
C LEU A 156 23.45 7.75 -6.10
N ASP A 157 24.10 8.74 -6.72
CA ASP A 157 25.22 8.49 -7.65
C ASP A 157 26.39 7.77 -6.95
N LYS A 158 26.52 7.92 -5.63
CA LYS A 158 27.51 7.21 -4.80
C LYS A 158 27.28 5.70 -4.72
N TYR A 159 26.05 5.25 -4.92
CA TYR A 159 25.63 3.86 -4.66
C TYR A 159 25.10 3.15 -5.91
N ILE A 160 24.67 3.92 -6.91
CA ILE A 160 24.03 3.43 -8.12
C ILE A 160 24.82 4.00 -9.30
N LYS A 161 25.76 3.20 -9.80
CA LYS A 161 26.44 3.49 -11.06
C LYS A 161 25.50 3.08 -12.19
N GLY A 162 25.28 3.98 -13.16
CA GLY A 162 24.69 3.56 -14.43
C GLY A 162 25.62 2.54 -15.09
N GLU A 163 25.06 1.60 -15.84
CA GLU A 163 25.88 0.78 -16.74
C GLU A 163 26.63 1.75 -17.68
N GLU A 164 27.95 1.61 -17.75
CA GLU A 164 28.80 2.30 -18.72
C GLU A 164 28.46 1.84 -20.15
#